data_AF-A0A956RC71-F1
#
_entry.id   AF-A0A956RC71-F1
#
_cell.length_a   1.000
_cell.length_b   1.000
_cell.length_c   1.000
_cell.angle_alpha   90.00
_cell.angle_beta   90.00
_cell.angle_gamma   90.00
#
_symmetry.space_group_name_H-M   'P 1'
#
loop_
_entity.id
_entity.type
_entity.pdbx_description
1 polymer ?
#
loop_
_entity_poly.entity_id
_entity_poly.type
_entity_poly.pdbx_seq_one_letter_code
_entity_poly.pdbx_strand_id
1 'polypeptide(L)'
;MQMRRVWAVLALAWGGSGCLSPPTQVTMTDTEASGSTSAAVTVTGTTVAVDDTTLGTGGGSTLDSGPQTDTTTTTTAPEDTTATTTEGTTTTEGTTTEAGCMGDGECPGGICDQGACITVASCLELEQLAPGTRPSGVYPLDPDGAGDLPPYDAYCEHDFAGGGWTLVLKARGSSPTFEWSSALWTNQTLHQPQFADLDRQEAKLASYTLVPHDEVLLGVEYPIGVGAAPLSLSWLALPIAGS
;
A
#
# COMPACT_ATOMS: atom_id res chain seq x y z
N MET A 1 5.95 -5.42 -23.79
CA MET A 1 5.31 -4.55 -22.79
C MET A 1 5.87 -4.95 -21.44
N GLN A 2 6.27 -3.99 -20.60
CA GLN A 2 6.53 -4.31 -19.20
C GLN A 2 5.17 -4.52 -18.53
N MET A 3 4.99 -5.69 -17.90
CA MET A 3 3.81 -5.97 -17.08
C MET A 3 3.77 -4.93 -15.97
N ARG A 4 2.59 -4.43 -15.63
CA ARG A 4 2.35 -3.41 -14.60
C ARG A 4 1.16 -3.83 -13.74
N ARG A 5 1.13 -3.38 -12.49
CA ARG A 5 0.19 -3.82 -11.45
C ARG A 5 -0.65 -2.65 -10.94
N VAL A 6 -1.97 -2.82 -10.89
CA VAL A 6 -2.88 -1.82 -10.32
C VAL A 6 -3.78 -2.41 -9.25
N TRP A 7 -4.36 -1.56 -8.41
CA TRP A 7 -5.28 -2.03 -7.38
C TRP A 7 -6.38 -1.03 -7.03
N ALA A 8 -7.49 -1.55 -6.53
CA ALA A 8 -8.64 -0.76 -6.09
C ALA A 8 -9.11 -1.18 -4.70
N VAL A 9 -9.62 -0.19 -3.95
CA VAL A 9 -10.28 -0.41 -2.66
C VAL A 9 -11.79 -0.32 -2.84
N LEU A 10 -12.52 -1.31 -2.33
CA LEU A 10 -13.97 -1.29 -2.24
C LEU A 10 -14.42 -1.47 -0.79
N ALA A 11 -15.03 -0.44 -0.20
CA ALA A 11 -15.66 -0.56 1.11
C ALA A 11 -17.11 -1.04 0.91
N LEU A 12 -17.48 -2.22 1.44
CA LEU A 12 -18.82 -2.78 1.24
C LEU A 12 -19.80 -2.31 2.32
N ALA A 13 -20.90 -1.68 1.92
CA ALA A 13 -22.03 -1.37 2.80
C ALA A 13 -23.26 -2.16 2.35
N TRP A 14 -23.75 -3.07 3.21
CA TRP A 14 -25.02 -3.75 2.97
C TRP A 14 -26.12 -3.00 3.72
N GLY A 15 -27.02 -2.37 2.98
CA GLY A 15 -28.09 -1.54 3.55
C GLY A 15 -29.21 -1.25 2.56
N GLY A 16 -29.87 -2.30 2.06
CA GLY A 16 -31.05 -2.19 1.21
C GLY A 16 -31.67 -3.56 0.97
N SER A 17 -32.99 -3.69 1.20
CA SER A 17 -33.76 -4.94 1.27
C SER A 17 -33.89 -5.75 -0.05
N GLY A 18 -32.88 -5.74 -0.92
CA GLY A 18 -32.95 -6.33 -2.27
C GLY A 18 -31.87 -7.34 -2.63
N CYS A 19 -30.81 -7.53 -1.82
CA CYS A 19 -29.77 -8.49 -2.16
C CYS A 19 -30.03 -9.84 -1.49
N LEU A 20 -30.02 -10.88 -2.32
CA LEU A 20 -30.04 -12.30 -1.95
C LEU A 20 -29.08 -12.56 -0.79
N SER A 21 -29.54 -13.38 0.17
CA SER A 21 -28.84 -13.71 1.41
C SER A 21 -27.35 -14.03 1.21
N PRO A 22 -26.47 -13.66 2.16
CA PRO A 22 -25.05 -13.95 2.06
C PRO A 22 -24.79 -15.46 1.97
N PRO A 23 -23.78 -15.94 1.22
CA PRO A 23 -23.31 -17.31 1.39
C PRO A 23 -22.85 -17.46 2.84
N THR A 24 -23.33 -18.51 3.49
CA THR A 24 -23.04 -18.85 4.87
C THR A 24 -21.53 -18.84 5.11
N GLN A 25 -21.13 -18.13 6.15
CA GLN A 25 -19.79 -17.99 6.71
C GLN A 25 -18.89 -19.21 6.43
N VAL A 26 -17.76 -19.00 5.75
CA VAL A 26 -16.70 -20.01 5.64
C VAL A 26 -15.98 -20.05 6.98
N THR A 27 -16.26 -21.07 7.80
CA THR A 27 -15.51 -21.36 9.02
C THR A 27 -14.41 -22.35 8.71
N MET A 28 -13.15 -21.93 8.82
CA MET A 28 -12.02 -22.86 8.93
C MET A 28 -11.91 -23.30 10.40
N THR A 29 -12.09 -24.58 10.67
CA THR A 29 -11.84 -25.16 11.99
C THR A 29 -10.59 -26.02 11.91
N ASP A 30 -9.54 -25.59 12.60
CA ASP A 30 -8.35 -26.40 12.80
C ASP A 30 -8.61 -27.36 13.97
N THR A 31 -8.52 -28.67 13.73
CA THR A 31 -8.66 -29.68 14.79
C THR A 31 -7.31 -30.31 15.03
N GLU A 32 -6.60 -29.80 16.03
CA GLU A 32 -5.35 -30.37 16.52
C GLU A 32 -5.62 -31.71 17.22
N ALA A 33 -5.37 -32.81 16.51
CA ALA A 33 -5.22 -34.14 17.10
C ALA A 33 -3.84 -34.70 16.72
N SER A 34 -2.87 -34.45 17.58
CA SER A 34 -1.56 -35.11 17.70
C SER A 34 -1.04 -35.84 16.44
N GLY A 35 -0.23 -35.15 15.64
CA GLY A 35 0.85 -35.77 14.88
C GLY A 35 0.72 -35.89 13.35
N SER A 36 -0.29 -35.29 12.71
CA SER A 36 -0.33 -35.14 11.24
C SER A 36 -1.31 -34.02 10.85
N THR A 37 -0.81 -32.95 10.22
CA THR A 37 -1.65 -31.86 9.69
C THR A 37 -2.22 -32.28 8.34
N SER A 38 -3.51 -32.55 8.28
CA SER A 38 -4.26 -32.64 7.02
C SER A 38 -5.47 -31.72 7.10
N ALA A 39 -5.48 -30.68 6.26
CA ALA A 39 -6.60 -29.78 6.11
C ALA A 39 -7.61 -30.39 5.13
N ALA A 40 -8.89 -30.42 5.52
CA ALA A 40 -9.98 -30.82 4.63
C ALA A 40 -10.90 -29.63 4.37
N VAL A 41 -11.09 -29.30 3.09
CA VAL A 41 -12.09 -28.32 2.65
C VAL A 41 -13.34 -29.08 2.22
N THR A 42 -14.51 -28.71 2.77
CA THR A 42 -15.80 -29.30 2.39
C THR A 42 -16.61 -28.28 1.61
N VAL A 43 -16.89 -28.56 0.34
CA VAL A 43 -17.86 -27.82 -0.47
C VAL A 43 -18.90 -28.80 -0.99
N THR A 44 -20.17 -28.53 -0.68
CA THR A 44 -21.34 -29.34 -1.11
C THR A 44 -21.15 -30.86 -0.98
N GLY A 45 -20.89 -31.32 0.24
CA GLY A 45 -20.97 -32.75 0.58
C GLY A 45 -19.90 -33.67 -0.01
N THR A 46 -18.84 -33.11 -0.61
CA THR A 46 -17.69 -33.90 -1.07
C THR A 46 -16.43 -33.41 -0.36
N THR A 47 -15.72 -34.32 0.30
CA THR A 47 -14.44 -34.05 0.97
C THR A 47 -13.28 -34.35 0.03
N VAL A 48 -12.34 -33.42 -0.08
CA VAL A 48 -11.06 -33.62 -0.78
C VAL A 48 -9.94 -33.44 0.23
N ALA A 49 -9.09 -34.46 0.39
CA ALA A 49 -7.93 -34.41 1.26
C ALA A 49 -6.73 -33.84 0.49
N VAL A 50 -5.99 -32.94 1.12
CA VAL A 50 -4.70 -32.43 0.63
C VAL A 50 -3.61 -33.07 1.50
N ASP A 51 -2.71 -33.81 0.88
CA ASP A 51 -1.56 -34.46 1.52
C ASP A 51 -0.31 -33.66 1.15
N ASP A 52 0.36 -33.05 2.15
CA ASP A 52 1.62 -32.34 1.95
C ASP A 52 2.71 -33.04 2.79
N THR A 53 3.36 -34.00 2.14
CA THR A 53 4.66 -34.49 2.58
C THR A 53 5.71 -33.88 1.65
N THR A 54 6.45 -32.86 2.11
CA THR A 54 7.94 -32.82 2.06
C THR A 54 8.53 -31.47 2.52
N LEU A 55 9.60 -31.57 3.33
CA LEU A 55 10.64 -30.54 3.65
C LEU A 55 10.22 -29.48 4.68
N GLY A 56 10.94 -29.17 5.77
CA GLY A 56 12.23 -29.55 6.30
C GLY A 56 12.51 -28.66 7.52
N THR A 57 13.02 -29.25 8.59
CA THR A 57 13.15 -28.75 9.97
C THR A 57 14.09 -27.55 10.17
N GLY A 58 13.69 -26.63 11.06
CA GLY A 58 14.58 -25.80 11.90
C GLY A 58 14.17 -24.33 11.95
N GLY A 59 14.01 -23.63 13.08
CA GLY A 59 14.13 -23.95 14.49
C GLY A 59 13.73 -22.67 15.25
N GLY A 60 12.82 -22.78 16.21
CA GLY A 60 12.25 -21.65 16.93
C GLY A 60 13.19 -21.06 17.99
N SER A 61 13.09 -19.76 18.21
CA SER A 61 13.64 -19.07 19.38
C SER A 61 12.52 -18.40 20.14
N THR A 62 12.32 -18.84 21.38
CA THR A 62 11.31 -18.39 22.33
C THR A 62 11.75 -17.11 23.04
N LEU A 63 10.92 -16.07 23.04
CA LEU A 63 11.08 -14.93 23.94
C LEU A 63 10.25 -15.17 25.22
N ASP A 64 10.98 -15.31 26.32
CA ASP A 64 10.50 -15.40 27.70
C ASP A 64 10.23 -13.99 28.26
N SER A 65 9.20 -13.89 29.10
CA SER A 65 8.74 -12.66 29.75
C SER A 65 9.17 -12.64 31.22
N GLY A 66 9.76 -11.53 31.67
CA GLY A 66 10.00 -11.28 33.09
C GLY A 66 10.11 -9.78 33.40
N PRO A 67 9.41 -9.24 34.42
CA PRO A 67 9.35 -7.80 34.71
C PRO A 67 10.38 -7.41 35.79
N GLN A 68 10.91 -6.18 35.76
CA GLN A 68 11.47 -5.53 36.96
C GLN A 68 11.24 -4.02 37.01
N THR A 69 11.03 -3.59 38.25
CA THR A 69 10.58 -2.31 38.81
C THR A 69 11.71 -1.30 39.05
N ASP A 70 11.33 -0.01 38.95
CA ASP A 70 11.83 1.22 39.61
C ASP A 70 13.20 1.23 40.31
N THR A 71 14.02 2.24 39.97
CA THR A 71 14.63 3.15 40.97
C THR A 71 15.00 4.51 40.34
N THR A 72 14.45 5.56 40.94
CA THR A 72 14.66 7.00 40.73
C THR A 72 16.11 7.43 40.98
N THR A 73 16.66 8.34 40.16
CA THR A 73 17.66 9.32 40.65
C THR A 73 17.49 10.64 39.90
N THR A 74 17.09 11.65 40.66
CA THR A 74 16.98 13.06 40.29
C THR A 74 18.37 13.69 40.19
N THR A 75 18.67 14.45 39.13
CA THR A 75 19.70 15.50 39.19
C THR A 75 19.26 16.68 38.33
N THR A 76 19.40 17.85 38.95
CA THR A 76 18.85 19.16 38.65
C THR A 76 19.45 19.83 37.41
N ALA A 77 18.62 20.59 36.70
CA ALA A 77 18.98 21.53 35.62
C ALA A 77 19.85 22.72 36.11
N PRO A 78 20.39 23.55 35.21
CA PRO A 78 19.59 24.69 34.76
C PRO A 78 19.72 25.05 33.27
N GLU A 79 18.68 25.72 32.76
CA GLU A 79 18.66 26.49 31.53
C GLU A 79 19.50 27.78 31.69
N ASP A 80 20.19 28.21 30.64
CA ASP A 80 20.51 29.63 30.42
C ASP A 80 20.53 29.97 28.92
N THR A 81 20.15 31.21 28.67
CA THR A 81 19.66 31.83 27.44
C THR A 81 20.78 32.59 26.73
N THR A 82 20.59 32.86 25.44
CA THR A 82 20.87 34.16 24.76
C THR A 82 21.73 34.06 23.49
N ALA A 83 21.22 34.73 22.47
CA ALA A 83 21.68 34.87 21.09
C ALA A 83 23.02 35.63 20.94
N THR A 84 23.71 35.40 19.83
CA THR A 84 24.59 36.39 19.19
C THR A 84 24.67 36.15 17.67
N THR A 85 24.25 37.16 16.91
CA THR A 85 24.42 37.29 15.46
C THR A 85 25.87 37.66 15.12
N THR A 86 26.45 37.12 14.05
CA THR A 86 27.58 37.76 13.34
C THR A 86 27.54 37.39 11.86
N GLU A 87 27.52 38.41 11.01
CA GLU A 87 27.62 38.35 9.55
C GLU A 87 29.02 37.93 9.07
N GLY A 88 29.03 37.36 7.85
CA GLY A 88 30.07 37.63 6.86
C GLY A 88 31.11 36.54 6.69
N THR A 89 31.10 35.88 5.52
CA THR A 89 32.18 35.96 4.52
C THR A 89 31.90 34.99 3.37
N THR A 90 31.81 35.55 2.17
CA THR A 90 31.80 34.85 0.89
C THR A 90 33.09 34.03 0.74
N THR A 91 32.97 32.74 0.45
CA THR A 91 34.05 31.99 -0.22
C THR A 91 33.43 31.30 -1.42
N THR A 92 33.68 31.88 -2.58
CA THR A 92 33.60 31.17 -3.86
C THR A 92 34.94 30.46 -4.04
N GLU A 93 34.95 29.13 -3.99
CA GLU A 93 35.73 28.28 -4.91
C GLU A 93 35.42 26.79 -4.67
N GLY A 94 34.96 26.14 -5.74
CA GLY A 94 35.47 24.84 -6.17
C GLY A 94 35.23 23.61 -5.31
N THR A 95 34.05 23.00 -5.45
CA THR A 95 33.85 21.60 -5.89
C THR A 95 32.36 21.47 -6.12
N THR A 96 31.90 21.39 -7.37
CA THR A 96 30.55 20.87 -7.62
C THR A 96 30.59 19.37 -7.33
N THR A 97 30.62 19.00 -6.05
CA THR A 97 29.90 17.81 -5.62
C THR A 97 28.48 18.12 -6.02
N GLU A 98 28.06 17.51 -7.11
CA GLU A 98 26.66 17.43 -7.52
C GLU A 98 25.87 17.23 -6.24
N ALA A 99 25.13 18.25 -5.82
CA ALA A 99 24.30 18.16 -4.65
C ALA A 99 23.17 17.21 -5.02
N GLY A 100 23.43 15.92 -4.84
CA GLY A 100 22.44 14.89 -5.04
C GLY A 100 21.31 15.04 -4.03
N CYS A 101 20.14 14.49 -4.36
CA CYS A 101 19.02 14.49 -3.44
C CYS A 101 19.32 13.62 -2.21
N MET A 102 18.82 14.01 -1.04
CA MET A 102 18.88 13.24 0.20
C MET A 102 17.55 12.57 0.57
N GLY A 103 16.47 12.92 -0.13
CA GLY A 103 15.15 12.31 0.05
C GLY A 103 14.15 12.77 -1.01
N ASP A 104 13.01 12.09 -1.09
CA ASP A 104 12.00 12.30 -2.15
C ASP A 104 11.46 13.74 -2.17
N GLY A 105 11.40 14.41 -1.01
CA GLY A 105 10.96 15.81 -0.92
C GLY A 105 11.87 16.84 -1.62
N GLU A 106 13.06 16.44 -2.05
CA GLU A 106 14.01 17.28 -2.80
C GLU A 106 13.84 17.14 -4.32
N CYS A 107 12.99 16.22 -4.77
CA CYS A 107 12.75 15.93 -6.19
C CYS A 107 11.35 16.44 -6.60
N PRO A 108 11.25 17.58 -7.31
CA PRO A 108 9.95 18.09 -7.75
C PRO A 108 9.25 17.10 -8.70
N GLY A 109 8.16 16.48 -8.22
CA GLY A 109 7.39 15.50 -8.99
C GLY A 109 8.12 14.18 -9.24
N GLY A 110 9.17 13.88 -8.47
CA GLY A 110 10.00 12.70 -8.66
C GLY A 110 10.42 12.08 -7.33
N ILE A 111 11.33 11.13 -7.43
CA ILE A 111 11.78 10.29 -6.33
C ILE A 111 13.30 10.41 -6.25
N CYS A 112 13.82 10.42 -5.03
CA CYS A 112 15.25 10.37 -4.82
C CYS A 112 15.72 8.92 -4.84
N ASP A 113 16.63 8.59 -5.75
CA ASP A 113 17.24 7.27 -5.85
C ASP A 113 18.75 7.41 -6.02
N GLN A 114 19.51 6.87 -5.07
CA GLN A 114 20.98 6.92 -5.05
C GLN A 114 21.58 8.33 -5.26
N GLY A 115 20.89 9.37 -4.79
CA GLY A 115 21.34 10.77 -4.92
C GLY A 115 20.90 11.45 -6.23
N ALA A 116 20.17 10.77 -7.11
CA ALA A 116 19.60 11.34 -8.32
C ALA A 116 18.08 11.47 -8.22
N CYS A 117 17.53 12.57 -8.73
CA CYS A 117 16.09 12.69 -8.92
C CYS A 117 15.68 11.93 -10.19
N ILE A 118 14.83 10.93 -10.00
CA ILE A 118 14.26 10.11 -11.07
C ILE A 118 12.74 10.28 -11.09
N THR A 119 12.13 9.95 -12.23
CA THR A 119 10.68 9.77 -12.33
C THR A 119 10.39 8.31 -12.62
N VAL A 120 9.28 7.81 -12.10
CA VAL A 120 8.83 6.43 -12.29
C VAL A 120 7.38 6.43 -12.76
N ALA A 121 7.07 5.57 -13.71
CA ALA A 121 5.76 5.54 -14.35
C ALA A 121 4.72 4.73 -13.58
N SER A 122 5.15 3.92 -12.60
CA SER A 122 4.26 3.12 -11.76
C SER A 122 4.97 2.66 -10.48
N CYS A 123 4.19 2.22 -9.51
CA CYS A 123 4.72 1.62 -8.28
C CYS A 123 5.52 0.34 -8.54
N LEU A 124 5.21 -0.39 -9.61
CA LEU A 124 5.99 -1.58 -9.98
C LEU A 124 7.38 -1.23 -10.48
N GLU A 125 7.52 -0.14 -11.24
CA GLU A 125 8.84 0.35 -11.65
C GLU A 125 9.65 0.78 -10.43
N LEU A 126 9.01 1.46 -9.48
CA LEU A 126 9.61 1.82 -8.20
C LEU A 126 10.08 0.59 -7.40
N GLU A 127 9.24 -0.45 -7.31
CA GLU A 127 9.57 -1.72 -6.67
C GLU A 127 10.74 -2.43 -7.38
N GLN A 128 10.83 -2.36 -8.71
CA GLN A 128 11.92 -2.99 -9.46
C GLN A 128 13.26 -2.27 -9.28
N LEU A 129 13.24 -0.95 -9.07
CA LEU A 129 14.44 -0.14 -8.81
C LEU A 129 15.00 -0.41 -7.40
N ALA A 130 14.12 -0.52 -6.40
CA ALA A 130 14.51 -0.71 -5.01
C ALA A 130 13.66 -1.81 -4.32
N PRO A 131 13.82 -3.10 -4.70
CA PRO A 131 12.96 -4.18 -4.23
C PRO A 131 12.93 -4.30 -2.70
N GLY A 132 11.73 -4.33 -2.13
CA GLY A 132 11.48 -4.46 -0.69
C GLY A 132 12.12 -3.38 0.19
N THR A 133 12.56 -2.26 -0.40
CA THR A 133 13.30 -1.20 0.31
C THR A 133 12.41 0.00 0.61
N ARG A 134 11.41 0.27 -0.23
CA ARG A 134 10.53 1.42 -0.08
C ARG A 134 9.26 1.03 0.69
N PRO A 135 8.86 1.81 1.71
CA PRO A 135 7.64 1.52 2.45
C PRO A 135 6.40 1.79 1.57
N SER A 136 5.30 1.11 1.88
CA SER A 136 4.00 1.46 1.29
C SER A 136 3.60 2.89 1.67
N GLY A 137 3.09 3.67 0.71
CA GLY A 137 2.83 5.10 0.88
C GLY A 137 2.49 5.83 -0.41
N VAL A 138 2.26 7.15 -0.32
CA VAL A 138 1.98 7.98 -1.50
C VAL A 138 3.30 8.40 -2.16
N TYR A 139 3.39 8.16 -3.48
CA TYR A 139 4.52 8.53 -4.30
C TYR A 139 4.08 9.36 -5.52
N PRO A 140 4.92 10.31 -5.98
CA PRO A 140 4.73 10.96 -7.26
C PRO A 140 5.06 9.98 -8.38
N LEU A 141 4.11 9.80 -9.30
CA LEU A 141 4.24 8.94 -10.47
C LEU A 141 4.09 9.77 -11.74
N ASP A 142 4.91 9.44 -12.72
CA ASP A 142 4.98 10.15 -14.00
C ASP A 142 4.96 9.14 -15.16
N PRO A 143 3.78 8.89 -15.76
CA PRO A 143 3.57 7.78 -16.67
C PRO A 143 4.29 7.94 -18.01
N ASP A 144 4.63 9.16 -18.42
CA ASP A 144 5.34 9.49 -19.65
C ASP A 144 6.68 10.21 -19.42
N GLY A 145 7.06 10.48 -18.17
CA GLY A 145 8.36 11.04 -17.81
C GLY A 145 8.48 12.49 -18.28
N ALA A 146 9.51 12.81 -19.06
CA ALA A 146 9.68 14.15 -19.62
C ALA A 146 8.65 14.52 -20.73
N GLY A 147 7.50 13.84 -20.77
CA GLY A 147 6.42 14.04 -21.72
C GLY A 147 5.50 15.20 -21.36
N ASP A 148 4.28 15.17 -21.90
CA ASP A 148 3.30 16.25 -21.78
C ASP A 148 2.34 16.04 -20.60
N LEU A 149 2.24 14.81 -20.06
CA LEU A 149 1.38 14.56 -18.91
C LEU A 149 2.11 14.99 -17.63
N PRO A 150 1.43 15.71 -16.72
CA PRO A 150 2.04 16.05 -15.45
C PRO A 150 2.14 14.81 -14.54
N PRO A 151 3.14 14.76 -13.64
CA PRO A 151 3.15 13.80 -12.55
C PRO A 151 1.89 13.89 -11.69
N TYR A 152 1.51 12.79 -11.07
CA TYR A 152 0.39 12.70 -10.14
C TYR A 152 0.74 11.80 -8.95
N ASP A 153 0.08 12.03 -7.82
CA ASP A 153 0.28 11.23 -6.63
C ASP A 153 -0.62 9.98 -6.62
N ALA A 154 -0.07 8.84 -6.21
CA ALA A 154 -0.83 7.63 -5.93
C ALA A 154 -0.19 6.81 -4.79
N TYR A 155 -1.02 6.08 -4.06
CA TYR A 155 -0.54 5.11 -3.08
C TYR A 155 0.09 3.90 -3.77
N CYS A 156 1.32 3.58 -3.39
CA CYS A 156 2.03 2.35 -3.72
C CYS A 156 1.95 1.38 -2.55
N GLU A 157 1.44 0.18 -2.82
CA GLU A 157 1.47 -0.96 -1.90
C GLU A 157 2.64 -1.87 -2.29
N HIS A 158 3.64 -1.94 -1.40
CA HIS A 158 4.92 -2.63 -1.62
C HIS A 158 5.01 -3.95 -0.83
N ASP A 159 4.17 -4.16 0.18
CA ASP A 159 4.30 -5.28 1.11
C ASP A 159 3.45 -6.50 0.69
N PHE A 160 2.29 -6.25 0.08
CA PHE A 160 1.35 -7.31 -0.28
C PHE A 160 1.59 -7.91 -1.68
N ALA A 161 1.47 -9.23 -1.80
CA ALA A 161 1.51 -9.97 -3.08
C ALA A 161 2.71 -9.62 -4.00
N GLY A 162 3.88 -9.42 -3.40
CA GLY A 162 5.12 -9.09 -4.12
C GLY A 162 5.25 -7.62 -4.51
N GLY A 163 4.40 -6.75 -3.98
CA GLY A 163 4.53 -5.31 -4.08
C GLY A 163 4.32 -4.72 -5.47
N GLY A 164 4.57 -3.42 -5.55
CA GLY A 164 4.50 -2.64 -6.79
C GLY A 164 3.08 -2.31 -7.25
N TRP A 165 2.08 -2.35 -6.36
CA TRP A 165 0.70 -2.10 -6.72
C TRP A 165 0.39 -0.60 -6.71
N THR A 166 -0.07 -0.05 -7.85
CA THR A 166 -0.51 1.35 -7.95
C THR A 166 -2.00 1.51 -7.68
N LEU A 167 -2.37 2.34 -6.69
CA LEU A 167 -3.77 2.62 -6.39
C LEU A 167 -4.42 3.35 -7.56
N VAL A 168 -5.57 2.86 -8.03
CA VAL A 168 -6.32 3.50 -9.12
C VAL A 168 -7.67 4.08 -8.67
N LEU A 169 -8.30 3.46 -7.68
CA LEU A 169 -9.67 3.79 -7.27
C LEU A 169 -9.96 3.37 -5.83
N LYS A 170 -10.67 4.21 -5.10
CA LYS A 170 -11.29 3.90 -3.81
C LYS A 170 -12.78 4.22 -3.90
N ALA A 171 -13.62 3.21 -3.77
CA ALA A 171 -15.08 3.34 -3.80
C ALA A 171 -15.67 2.98 -2.44
N ARG A 172 -16.63 3.80 -2.00
CA ARG A 172 -17.40 3.56 -0.78
C ARG A 172 -18.77 3.06 -1.15
N GLY A 173 -19.09 1.81 -0.84
CA GLY A 173 -20.36 1.17 -1.21
C GLY A 173 -21.61 1.79 -0.60
N SER A 174 -21.48 2.69 0.38
CA SER A 174 -22.59 3.51 0.89
C SER A 174 -22.80 4.83 0.11
N SER A 175 -21.98 5.10 -0.90
CA SER A 175 -21.97 6.32 -1.70
C SER A 175 -22.46 6.03 -3.13
N PRO A 176 -23.25 6.93 -3.75
CA PRO A 176 -23.69 6.75 -5.12
C PRO A 176 -22.60 7.06 -6.17
N THR A 177 -21.44 7.61 -5.79
CA THR A 177 -20.39 8.05 -6.72
C THR A 177 -20.00 6.99 -7.74
N PHE A 178 -19.78 5.76 -7.26
CA PHE A 178 -19.37 4.60 -8.06
C PHE A 178 -20.47 3.54 -8.12
N GLU A 179 -21.74 3.96 -8.18
CA GLU A 179 -22.82 3.02 -8.50
C GLU A 179 -22.57 2.33 -9.86
N TRP A 180 -23.22 1.19 -10.09
CA TRP A 180 -23.03 0.39 -11.31
C TRP A 180 -23.20 1.20 -12.61
N SER A 181 -24.18 2.11 -12.65
CA SER A 181 -24.48 2.96 -13.81
C SER A 181 -23.58 4.20 -13.95
N SER A 182 -22.65 4.43 -13.03
CA SER A 182 -21.83 5.63 -13.02
C SER A 182 -20.94 5.71 -14.28
N ALA A 183 -21.00 6.83 -14.99
CA ALA A 183 -20.10 7.09 -16.12
C ALA A 183 -18.62 7.14 -15.70
N LEU A 184 -18.33 7.30 -14.39
CA LEU A 184 -16.98 7.30 -13.84
C LEU A 184 -16.26 5.95 -14.04
N TRP A 185 -16.95 4.86 -14.35
CA TRP A 185 -16.28 3.59 -14.67
C TRP A 185 -15.58 3.61 -16.03
N THR A 186 -16.10 4.35 -17.00
CA THR A 186 -15.64 4.25 -18.41
C THR A 186 -15.10 5.55 -18.98
N ASN A 187 -15.35 6.69 -18.33
CA ASN A 187 -14.80 7.98 -18.76
C ASN A 187 -13.39 8.23 -18.19
N GLN A 188 -12.76 9.32 -18.63
CA GLN A 188 -11.46 9.77 -18.12
C GLN A 188 -11.58 10.80 -16.97
N THR A 189 -12.79 11.05 -16.48
CA THR A 189 -13.02 12.01 -15.39
C THR A 189 -12.46 11.44 -14.08
N LEU A 190 -11.59 12.21 -13.43
CA LEU A 190 -11.05 11.90 -12.11
C LEU A 190 -12.06 12.26 -11.01
N HIS A 191 -11.95 11.60 -9.86
CA HIS A 191 -12.75 11.91 -8.68
C HIS A 191 -11.83 12.14 -7.50
N GLN A 192 -11.88 13.33 -6.90
CA GLN A 192 -11.09 13.72 -5.73
C GLN A 192 -9.60 13.26 -5.79
N PRO A 193 -8.85 13.62 -6.85
CA PRO A 193 -7.50 13.11 -7.07
C PRO A 193 -6.49 13.49 -5.97
N GLN A 194 -6.80 14.50 -5.15
CA GLN A 194 -6.00 14.88 -3.99
C GLN A 194 -5.99 13.85 -2.85
N PHE A 195 -6.91 12.88 -2.85
CA PHE A 195 -6.96 11.82 -1.83
C PHE A 195 -6.26 10.56 -2.35
N ALA A 196 -4.98 10.71 -2.68
CA ALA A 196 -4.13 9.65 -3.22
C ALA A 196 -3.72 8.58 -2.19
N ASP A 197 -3.83 8.88 -0.88
CA ASP A 197 -3.43 8.01 0.22
C ASP A 197 -4.46 6.89 0.51
N LEU A 198 -4.09 5.91 1.32
CA LEU A 198 -4.95 4.79 1.71
C LEU A 198 -5.91 5.17 2.86
N ASP A 199 -6.94 5.94 2.53
CA ASP A 199 -7.97 6.43 3.45
C ASP A 199 -9.41 6.09 3.01
N ARG A 200 -10.42 6.54 3.78
CA ARG A 200 -11.84 6.30 3.50
C ARG A 200 -12.50 7.34 2.59
N GLN A 201 -11.71 8.24 1.99
CA GLN A 201 -12.18 9.23 1.03
C GLN A 201 -12.20 8.60 -0.35
N GLU A 202 -13.34 8.70 -1.03
CA GLU A 202 -13.48 8.15 -2.38
C GLU A 202 -12.54 8.86 -3.35
N ALA A 203 -11.88 8.10 -4.21
CA ALA A 203 -10.98 8.66 -5.21
C ALA A 203 -11.00 7.83 -6.50
N LYS A 204 -10.79 8.49 -7.63
CA LYS A 204 -10.38 7.89 -8.91
C LYS A 204 -9.21 8.69 -9.41
N LEU A 205 -8.04 8.06 -9.44
CA LEU A 205 -6.76 8.68 -9.74
C LEU A 205 -6.42 8.55 -11.23
N ALA A 206 -5.44 9.33 -11.69
CA ALA A 206 -5.00 9.30 -13.08
C ALA A 206 -4.45 7.92 -13.50
N SER A 207 -3.88 7.19 -12.54
CA SER A 207 -3.44 5.80 -12.69
C SER A 207 -4.52 4.86 -13.23
N TYR A 208 -5.81 5.14 -13.01
CA TYR A 208 -6.92 4.33 -13.54
C TYR A 208 -6.88 4.19 -15.07
N THR A 209 -6.45 5.25 -15.77
CA THR A 209 -6.38 5.27 -17.23
C THR A 209 -4.95 5.29 -17.77
N LEU A 210 -4.00 5.81 -16.99
CA LEU A 210 -2.64 6.08 -17.47
C LEU A 210 -1.66 4.95 -17.18
N VAL A 211 -1.97 4.04 -16.25
CA VAL A 211 -1.09 2.90 -15.93
C VAL A 211 -1.63 1.65 -16.64
N PRO A 212 -0.96 1.18 -17.71
CA PRO A 212 -1.24 -0.15 -18.28
C PRO A 212 -1.14 -1.20 -17.18
N HIS A 213 -1.90 -2.29 -17.25
CA HIS A 213 -1.87 -3.32 -16.22
C HIS A 213 -2.41 -4.65 -16.71
N ASP A 214 -1.85 -5.73 -16.16
CA ASP A 214 -2.22 -7.11 -16.48
C ASP A 214 -2.68 -7.88 -15.21
N GLU A 215 -2.63 -7.22 -14.06
CA GLU A 215 -3.04 -7.75 -12.76
C GLU A 215 -3.81 -6.68 -11.98
N VAL A 216 -4.84 -7.12 -11.25
CA VAL A 216 -5.63 -6.27 -10.35
C VAL A 216 -5.60 -6.86 -8.94
N LEU A 217 -5.24 -6.04 -7.96
CA LEU A 217 -5.45 -6.32 -6.55
C LEU A 217 -6.71 -5.61 -6.06
N LEU A 218 -7.59 -6.33 -5.37
CA LEU A 218 -8.78 -5.78 -4.74
C LEU A 218 -8.62 -5.82 -3.23
N GLY A 219 -8.68 -4.66 -2.59
CA GLY A 219 -8.76 -4.51 -1.14
C GLY A 219 -10.20 -4.23 -0.71
N VAL A 220 -10.73 -5.00 0.24
CA VAL A 220 -12.10 -4.84 0.75
C VAL A 220 -12.09 -4.50 2.22
N GLU A 221 -12.65 -3.35 2.60
CA GLU A 221 -12.89 -2.99 4.01
C GLU A 221 -14.27 -3.47 4.44
N TYR A 222 -14.32 -4.36 5.45
CA TYR A 222 -15.55 -4.73 6.13
C TYR A 222 -15.30 -5.19 7.57
N PRO A 223 -16.11 -4.75 8.55
CA PRO A 223 -17.09 -3.66 8.46
C PRO A 223 -16.39 -2.30 8.30
N ILE A 224 -17.03 -1.37 7.59
CA ILE A 224 -16.46 -0.04 7.33
C ILE A 224 -16.27 0.72 8.65
N GLY A 225 -15.07 1.25 8.92
CA GLY A 225 -14.92 2.26 9.96
C GLY A 225 -14.88 1.76 11.41
N VAL A 226 -14.70 0.45 11.65
CA VAL A 226 -14.65 -0.08 13.03
C VAL A 226 -13.28 0.06 13.72
N GLY A 227 -12.28 0.64 13.05
CA GLY A 227 -10.93 0.85 13.59
C GLY A 227 -10.34 2.22 13.24
N ALA A 228 -9.40 2.68 14.07
CA ALA A 228 -8.50 3.79 13.74
C ALA A 228 -7.62 3.43 12.53
N ALA A 229 -7.15 4.44 11.79
CA ALA A 229 -6.24 4.24 10.67
C ALA A 229 -5.02 3.38 11.08
N PRO A 230 -4.43 2.58 10.17
CA PRO A 230 -4.76 2.46 8.73
C PRO A 230 -6.01 1.62 8.42
N LEU A 231 -6.46 1.61 7.15
CA LEU A 231 -7.55 0.74 6.71
C LEU A 231 -7.24 -0.74 6.98
N SER A 232 -8.20 -1.48 7.51
CA SER A 232 -8.11 -2.95 7.62
C SER A 232 -8.77 -3.57 6.39
N LEU A 233 -7.95 -4.11 5.49
CA LEU A 233 -8.38 -4.62 4.19
C LEU A 233 -8.21 -6.14 4.11
N SER A 234 -9.23 -6.81 3.56
CA SER A 234 -9.12 -8.17 3.06
C SER A 234 -8.77 -8.14 1.58
N TRP A 235 -7.76 -8.90 1.17
CA TRP A 235 -7.14 -8.77 -0.14
C TRP A 235 -7.46 -9.93 -1.07
N LEU A 236 -7.65 -9.62 -2.35
CA LEU A 236 -7.81 -10.59 -3.42
C LEU A 236 -7.02 -10.14 -4.65
N ALA A 237 -5.96 -10.87 -5.01
CA ALA A 237 -5.21 -10.65 -6.24
C ALA A 237 -5.83 -11.45 -7.38
N LEU A 238 -6.09 -10.80 -8.51
CA LEU A 238 -6.72 -11.37 -9.69
C LEU A 238 -5.81 -11.16 -10.91
N PRO A 239 -5.34 -12.25 -11.56
CA PRO A 239 -4.68 -12.11 -12.86
C PRO A 239 -5.70 -11.72 -13.93
N ILE A 240 -5.36 -10.77 -14.78
CA ILE A 240 -6.17 -10.45 -15.97
C ILE A 240 -5.54 -11.17 -17.15
N ALA A 241 -6.18 -12.26 -17.57
CA ALA A 241 -5.72 -12.98 -18.75
C ALA A 241 -6.07 -12.18 -20.02
N GLY A 242 -5.04 -11.67 -20.73
CA GLY A 242 -5.16 -11.33 -22.15
C GLY A 242 -4.99 -9.86 -22.56
N SER A 243 -4.09 -9.10 -21.95
CA SER A 243 -3.59 -7.82 -22.47
C SER A 243 -2.36 -7.97 -23.36
#